data_AF-A0A1I3LVS1-F1
#
_entry.id   AF-A0A1I3LVS1-F1
#
_cell.length_a   1.000
_cell.length_b   1.000
_cell.length_c   1.000
_cell.angle_alpha   90.00
_cell.angle_beta   90.00
_cell.angle_gamma   90.00
#
_symmetry.space_group_name_H-M   'P 1'
#
loop_
_entity.id
_entity.type
_entity.pdbx_description
1 polymer ?
#
loop_
_entity_poly.entity_id
_entity_poly.type
_entity_poly.pdbx_seq_one_letter_code
_entity_poly.pdbx_strand_id
1 'polypeptide(L)'
;MRRKKIWAILVAMFFFIFLFSRSVLAADPKTDNQGHNLLFDILTSFPEERIAEAKTHGYEVRFARYQPSRYALVNYAGEQNSWNLVNTAQNAGYGLMHEINNMLWQLLLTWNFNVIMLVENSFSLDLVDAFTVAVEGSIQQLTGFSNGSIGSKGLWGNFLIFVLMISGAWIAYKGIVQRNTTKAWQAMVVTFFILMASLAFFANSGGMMRYLNNISSGISQEIMGVGNNITLQKGKNPYDSEVASFVAADKLYDMLIYEPYLMLQYGKTSSDPSLTQERIQKILGHKVGSQERGQAVKEEAEANNPMVQPESTFQRLGFILLLMIMHIILGVVFIVIAGAMILYQILFVILALFAPFALLLALYPAWSNIAIDWVKKFVGYALVKIVIGLFLSLILAISQFLYMMAPPKNGYLLTILLQAVLVIGVLWKRNDLISVLRTVQQGDPNMQNLANTLQRYIDKATGNIAKLSRMQK
;
A
#
# COMPACT_ATOMS: atom_id res chain seq x y z
N MET A 1 22.36 0.93 -33.97
CA MET A 1 21.92 -0.39 -34.49
C MET A 1 22.43 -1.60 -33.68
N ARG A 2 23.67 -1.60 -33.16
CA ARG A 2 24.24 -2.74 -32.39
C ARG A 2 23.53 -3.09 -31.06
N ARG A 3 23.06 -2.10 -30.27
CA ARG A 3 22.34 -2.37 -29.00
C ARG A 3 20.99 -3.07 -29.17
N LYS A 4 20.23 -2.78 -30.23
CA LYS A 4 18.96 -3.47 -30.54
C LYS A 4 19.18 -4.93 -30.96
N LYS A 5 20.29 -5.22 -31.66
CA LYS A 5 20.67 -6.60 -32.02
C LYS A 5 21.13 -7.41 -30.81
N ILE A 6 21.84 -6.80 -29.86
CA ILE A 6 22.25 -7.47 -28.61
C ILE A 6 21.04 -7.80 -27.73
N TRP A 7 20.07 -6.89 -27.60
CA TRP A 7 18.81 -7.17 -26.93
C TRP A 7 17.98 -8.25 -27.65
N ALA A 8 17.92 -8.23 -28.98
CA ALA A 8 17.25 -9.28 -29.74
C ALA A 8 17.95 -10.65 -29.61
N ILE A 9 19.29 -10.67 -29.52
CA ILE A 9 20.07 -11.90 -29.32
C ILE A 9 19.92 -12.41 -27.88
N LEU A 10 19.88 -11.54 -26.87
CA LEU A 10 19.63 -11.94 -25.48
C LEU A 10 18.20 -12.43 -25.27
N VAL A 11 17.21 -11.79 -25.89
CA VAL A 11 15.81 -12.24 -25.89
C VAL A 11 15.68 -13.56 -26.66
N ALA A 12 16.39 -13.72 -27.79
CA ALA A 12 16.42 -14.98 -28.54
C ALA A 12 17.17 -16.09 -27.80
N MET A 13 18.26 -15.81 -27.08
CA MET A 13 18.97 -16.77 -26.23
C MET A 13 18.13 -17.17 -25.01
N PHE A 14 17.41 -16.21 -24.42
CA PHE A 14 16.46 -16.48 -23.34
C PHE A 14 15.31 -17.37 -23.83
N PHE A 15 14.78 -17.11 -25.03
CA PHE A 15 13.82 -18.00 -25.70
C PHE A 15 14.41 -19.37 -26.07
N PHE A 16 15.69 -19.43 -26.49
CA PHE A 16 16.35 -20.66 -26.93
C PHE A 16 16.72 -21.60 -25.77
N ILE A 17 17.11 -21.05 -24.61
CA ILE A 17 17.32 -21.83 -23.37
C ILE A 17 15.99 -22.40 -22.87
N PHE A 18 14.87 -21.70 -23.08
CA PHE A 18 13.53 -22.11 -22.65
C PHE A 18 12.85 -23.13 -23.60
N LEU A 19 13.14 -23.06 -24.91
CA LEU A 19 12.63 -24.04 -25.90
C LEU A 19 13.34 -25.40 -25.84
N PHE A 20 14.56 -25.46 -25.28
CA PHE A 20 15.34 -26.69 -25.16
C PHE A 20 15.36 -27.32 -23.74
N SER A 21 14.79 -26.66 -22.73
CA SER A 21 14.42 -27.33 -21.48
C SER A 21 13.20 -28.22 -21.74
N ARG A 22 13.45 -29.50 -22.04
CA ARG A 22 12.43 -30.54 -22.27
C ARG A 22 11.25 -30.44 -21.29
N SER A 23 10.09 -29.93 -21.72
CA SER A 23 8.75 -30.20 -21.13
C SER A 23 8.69 -30.35 -19.60
N VAL A 24 9.38 -29.48 -18.84
CA VAL A 24 9.60 -29.67 -17.39
C VAL A 24 8.35 -29.30 -16.55
N LEU A 25 7.34 -28.65 -17.13
CA LEU A 25 6.13 -28.21 -16.39
C LEU A 25 4.87 -29.04 -16.66
N ALA A 26 4.93 -30.06 -17.51
CA ALA A 26 3.93 -31.11 -17.51
C ALA A 26 4.25 -32.08 -16.36
N ALA A 27 3.31 -32.23 -15.43
CA ALA A 27 3.48 -33.19 -14.34
C ALA A 27 3.48 -34.63 -14.90
N ASP A 28 4.66 -35.24 -15.00
CA ASP A 28 4.79 -36.69 -15.22
C ASP A 28 5.04 -37.38 -13.86
N PRO A 29 4.07 -38.15 -13.33
CA PRO A 29 4.18 -38.81 -12.03
C PRO A 29 5.27 -39.90 -11.98
N LYS A 30 5.94 -40.21 -13.10
CA LYS A 30 7.00 -41.24 -13.20
C LYS A 30 8.43 -40.68 -13.09
N THR A 31 8.62 -39.36 -12.97
CA THR A 31 9.95 -38.74 -12.87
C THR A 31 10.11 -37.91 -11.59
N ASP A 32 11.03 -38.31 -10.70
CA ASP A 32 11.39 -37.56 -9.50
C ASP A 32 12.47 -36.53 -9.83
N ASN A 33 12.06 -35.33 -10.23
CA ASN A 33 12.94 -34.17 -10.23
C ASN A 33 12.76 -33.48 -8.88
N GLN A 34 13.83 -33.46 -8.06
CA GLN A 34 13.82 -32.73 -6.78
C GLN A 34 13.38 -31.28 -7.02
N GLY A 35 12.17 -30.94 -6.56
CA GLY A 35 11.48 -29.73 -6.98
C GLY A 35 12.34 -28.46 -6.86
N HIS A 36 12.39 -27.67 -7.92
CA HIS A 36 13.26 -26.50 -8.03
C HIS A 36 12.54 -25.22 -7.60
N ASN A 37 13.29 -24.29 -7.00
CA ASN A 37 12.84 -22.91 -6.82
C ASN A 37 13.01 -22.17 -8.16
N LEU A 38 12.09 -21.26 -8.48
CA LEU A 38 12.12 -20.51 -9.73
C LEU A 38 12.87 -19.18 -9.52
N LEU A 39 13.40 -18.60 -10.61
CA LEU A 39 14.06 -17.29 -10.61
C LEU A 39 13.26 -16.21 -9.86
N PHE A 40 11.93 -16.29 -9.94
CA PHE A 40 11.01 -15.34 -9.34
C PHE A 40 10.94 -15.41 -7.80
N ASP A 41 11.29 -16.55 -7.19
CA ASP A 41 11.33 -16.68 -5.72
C ASP A 41 12.42 -15.81 -5.11
N ILE A 42 13.52 -15.60 -5.84
CA ILE A 42 14.64 -14.74 -5.42
C ILE A 42 14.25 -13.26 -5.46
N LEU A 43 13.30 -12.89 -6.34
CA LEU A 43 12.83 -11.51 -6.51
C LEU A 43 11.76 -11.11 -5.48
N THR A 44 11.40 -12.00 -4.56
CA THR A 44 10.42 -11.75 -3.49
C THR A 44 11.05 -12.06 -2.14
N SER A 45 11.15 -11.05 -1.27
CA SER A 45 11.67 -11.19 0.09
C SER A 45 10.60 -10.85 1.11
N PHE A 46 10.21 -11.84 1.93
CA PHE A 46 9.25 -11.64 2.99
C PHE A 46 9.93 -11.08 4.26
N PRO A 47 9.25 -10.22 5.05
CA PRO A 47 9.79 -9.72 6.31
C PRO A 47 9.71 -10.79 7.41
N GLU A 48 10.64 -11.75 7.40
CA GLU A 48 10.60 -12.97 8.24
C GLU A 48 10.49 -12.68 9.75
N GLU A 49 11.23 -11.68 10.24
CA GLU A 49 11.24 -11.29 11.66
C GLU A 49 9.86 -10.80 12.13
N ARG A 50 9.23 -9.90 11.38
CA ARG A 50 7.89 -9.37 11.68
C ARG A 50 6.78 -10.41 11.50
N ILE A 51 6.97 -11.38 10.60
CA ILE A 51 6.05 -12.52 10.46
C ILE A 51 6.15 -13.43 11.68
N ALA A 52 7.36 -13.68 12.18
CA ALA A 52 7.56 -14.45 13.41
C ALA A 52 6.92 -13.76 14.62
N GLU A 53 7.05 -12.44 14.71
CA GLU A 53 6.35 -11.60 15.70
C GLU A 53 4.84 -11.69 15.56
N ALA A 54 4.26 -11.48 14.37
CA ALA A 54 2.80 -11.61 14.18
C ALA A 54 2.24 -12.97 14.65
N LYS A 55 3.03 -14.05 14.52
CA LYS A 55 2.67 -15.38 15.01
C LYS A 55 2.62 -15.47 16.54
N THR A 56 3.46 -14.74 17.27
CA THR A 56 3.38 -14.69 18.74
C THR A 56 2.13 -13.96 19.21
N HIS A 57 1.61 -13.02 18.42
CA HIS A 57 0.33 -12.34 18.63
C HIS A 57 -0.88 -13.14 18.12
N GLY A 58 -0.69 -14.42 17.74
CA GLY A 58 -1.77 -15.32 17.34
C GLY A 58 -2.31 -15.11 15.93
N TYR A 59 -1.61 -14.36 15.08
CA TYR A 59 -1.97 -14.16 13.68
C TYR A 59 -1.06 -14.92 12.73
N GLU A 60 -1.64 -15.75 11.87
CA GLU A 60 -0.89 -16.47 10.85
C GLU A 60 -0.95 -15.73 9.51
N VAL A 61 0.19 -15.15 9.11
CA VAL A 61 0.33 -14.40 7.85
C VAL A 61 0.17 -15.34 6.65
N ARG A 62 -0.87 -15.13 5.84
CA ARG A 62 -1.23 -16.03 4.73
C ARG A 62 -0.43 -15.76 3.46
N PHE A 63 -0.16 -14.50 3.12
CA PHE A 63 0.52 -14.15 1.87
C PHE A 63 1.96 -14.68 1.82
N ALA A 64 2.60 -14.82 2.98
CA ALA A 64 3.96 -15.36 3.11
C ALA A 64 4.01 -16.89 3.26
N ARG A 65 2.86 -17.59 3.31
CA ARG A 65 2.81 -19.05 3.51
C ARG A 65 3.49 -19.83 2.39
N TYR A 66 3.43 -19.31 1.16
CA TYR A 66 4.01 -19.96 -0.01
C TYR A 66 4.76 -18.95 -0.88
N GLN A 67 5.94 -19.36 -1.39
CA GLN A 67 6.69 -18.61 -2.37
C GLN A 67 5.97 -18.51 -3.73
N PRO A 68 6.27 -17.51 -4.57
CA PRO A 68 5.61 -17.33 -5.88
C PRO A 68 5.60 -18.59 -6.76
N SER A 69 6.69 -19.35 -6.79
CA SER A 69 6.79 -20.58 -7.58
C SER A 69 5.74 -21.62 -7.20
N ARG A 70 5.28 -21.66 -5.94
CA ARG A 70 4.26 -22.60 -5.51
C ARG A 70 2.93 -22.41 -6.24
N TYR A 71 2.66 -21.19 -6.71
CA TYR A 71 1.48 -20.86 -7.50
C TYR A 71 1.68 -21.10 -9.01
N ALA A 72 2.76 -21.76 -9.44
CA ALA A 72 2.92 -22.18 -10.83
C ALA A 72 1.71 -23.01 -11.29
N LEU A 73 1.21 -22.69 -12.48
CA LEU A 73 0.13 -23.44 -13.11
C LEU A 73 0.68 -24.78 -13.56
N VAL A 74 -0.12 -25.83 -13.40
CA VAL A 74 0.28 -27.17 -13.82
C VAL A 74 -0.81 -27.77 -14.70
N ASN A 75 -0.39 -28.44 -15.77
CA ASN A 75 -1.24 -29.26 -16.64
C ASN A 75 -0.93 -30.74 -16.43
N TYR A 76 -1.93 -31.59 -16.63
CA TYR A 76 -1.73 -33.02 -16.79
C TYR A 76 -1.54 -33.33 -18.28
N ALA A 77 -0.35 -33.79 -18.66
CA ALA A 77 -0.13 -34.39 -19.96
C ALA A 77 -0.36 -35.90 -19.80
N GLY A 78 -1.46 -36.42 -20.33
CA GLY A 78 -1.78 -37.85 -20.25
C GLY A 78 -0.72 -38.75 -20.92
N GLU A 79 -0.96 -40.07 -20.91
CA GLU A 79 -0.03 -41.03 -21.54
C GLU A 79 0.16 -40.73 -23.03
N GLN A 80 1.42 -40.46 -23.42
CA GLN A 80 1.75 -40.07 -24.78
C GLN A 80 1.94 -41.30 -25.67
N ASN A 81 1.26 -41.32 -26.82
CA ASN A 81 1.54 -42.27 -27.89
C ASN A 81 2.46 -41.61 -28.94
N SER A 82 3.76 -41.92 -28.86
CA SER A 82 4.85 -41.32 -29.64
C SER A 82 4.82 -41.61 -31.15
N TRP A 83 3.90 -42.44 -31.63
CA TRP A 83 3.81 -42.83 -33.04
C TRP A 83 2.84 -41.97 -33.88
N ASN A 84 2.01 -41.13 -33.23
CA ASN A 84 1.10 -40.24 -33.96
C ASN A 84 1.71 -38.84 -34.07
N LEU A 85 2.23 -38.50 -35.26
CA LEU A 85 2.89 -37.22 -35.54
C LEU A 85 1.99 -36.00 -35.30
N VAL A 86 0.70 -36.10 -35.63
CA VAL A 86 -0.28 -35.01 -35.46
C VAL A 86 -0.57 -34.78 -33.97
N ASN A 87 -0.80 -35.86 -33.22
CA ASN A 87 -1.02 -35.76 -31.77
C ASN A 87 0.26 -35.26 -31.07
N THR A 88 1.45 -35.66 -31.53
CA THR A 88 2.73 -35.19 -31.01
C THR A 88 2.92 -33.69 -31.25
N ALA A 89 2.59 -33.20 -32.45
CA ALA A 89 2.66 -31.78 -32.78
C ALA A 89 1.64 -30.93 -32.00
N GLN A 90 0.40 -31.42 -31.83
CA GLN A 90 -0.63 -30.77 -31.01
C GLN A 90 -0.23 -30.74 -29.53
N ASN A 91 0.26 -31.86 -28.99
CA ASN A 91 0.74 -31.95 -27.61
C ASN A 91 1.95 -31.03 -27.36
N ALA A 92 2.87 -30.94 -28.32
CA ALA A 92 3.98 -29.98 -28.27
C ALA A 92 3.45 -28.53 -28.29
N GLY A 93 2.43 -28.23 -29.11
CA GLY A 93 1.76 -26.95 -29.12
C GLY A 93 1.12 -26.57 -27.79
N TYR A 94 0.36 -27.49 -27.17
CA TYR A 94 -0.22 -27.29 -25.85
C TYR A 94 0.85 -27.14 -24.76
N GLY A 95 1.94 -27.92 -24.83
CA GLY A 95 3.09 -27.78 -23.95
C GLY A 95 3.73 -26.40 -24.04
N LEU A 96 4.04 -25.92 -25.26
CA LEU A 96 4.58 -24.58 -25.46
C LEU A 96 3.65 -23.48 -24.96
N MET A 97 2.34 -23.62 -25.20
CA MET A 97 1.35 -22.66 -24.71
C MET A 97 1.25 -22.67 -23.18
N HIS A 98 1.43 -23.83 -22.55
CA HIS A 98 1.44 -23.96 -21.09
C HIS A 98 2.64 -23.23 -20.50
N GLU A 99 3.81 -23.39 -21.11
CA GLU A 99 5.04 -22.68 -20.74
C GLU A 99 4.86 -21.15 -20.83
N ILE A 100 4.24 -20.67 -21.92
CA ILE A 100 3.92 -19.24 -22.09
C ILE A 100 2.97 -18.76 -21.00
N ASN A 101 1.89 -19.51 -20.73
CA ASN A 101 0.95 -19.19 -19.66
C ASN A 101 1.64 -19.09 -18.31
N ASN A 102 2.45 -20.09 -17.96
CA ASN A 102 3.12 -20.12 -16.68
C ASN A 102 4.14 -18.97 -16.57
N MET A 103 4.87 -18.64 -17.64
CA MET A 103 5.76 -17.47 -17.67
C MET A 103 5.00 -16.17 -17.39
N LEU A 104 3.91 -15.90 -18.12
CA LEU A 104 3.12 -14.68 -17.94
C LEU A 104 2.49 -14.61 -16.55
N TRP A 105 2.02 -15.73 -16.05
CA TRP A 105 1.46 -15.84 -14.70
C TRP A 105 2.53 -15.61 -13.61
N GLN A 106 3.73 -16.16 -13.75
CA GLN A 106 4.84 -15.94 -12.80
C GLN A 106 5.33 -14.48 -12.80
N LEU A 107 5.37 -13.83 -13.97
CA LEU A 107 5.63 -12.40 -14.05
C LEU A 107 4.57 -11.59 -13.31
N LEU A 108 3.30 -11.95 -13.49
CA LEU A 108 2.19 -11.29 -12.81
C LEU A 108 2.22 -11.54 -11.29
N LEU A 109 2.51 -12.76 -10.85
CA LEU A 109 2.71 -13.08 -9.43
C LEU A 109 3.80 -12.22 -8.81
N THR A 110 4.95 -12.11 -9.47
CA THR A 110 6.07 -11.29 -8.99
C THR A 110 5.63 -9.83 -8.81
N TRP A 111 4.91 -9.29 -9.80
CA TRP A 111 4.31 -7.95 -9.69
C TRP A 111 3.36 -7.84 -8.50
N ASN A 112 2.41 -8.77 -8.35
CA ASN A 112 1.41 -8.75 -7.28
C ASN A 112 2.05 -8.88 -5.89
N PHE A 113 3.02 -9.78 -5.71
CA PHE A 113 3.76 -9.91 -4.46
C PHE A 113 4.50 -8.62 -4.12
N ASN A 114 5.15 -7.98 -5.09
CA ASN A 114 5.82 -6.69 -4.86
C ASN A 114 4.83 -5.58 -4.47
N VAL A 115 3.67 -5.51 -5.11
CA VAL A 115 2.60 -4.57 -4.72
C VAL A 115 2.15 -4.83 -3.28
N ILE A 116 1.87 -6.08 -2.92
CA ILE A 116 1.43 -6.46 -1.57
C ILE A 116 2.49 -6.07 -0.54
N MET A 117 3.75 -6.40 -0.78
CA MET A 117 4.87 -6.05 0.11
C MET A 117 5.05 -4.54 0.23
N LEU A 118 4.89 -3.77 -0.86
CA LEU A 118 4.98 -2.31 -0.79
C LEU A 118 3.87 -1.70 0.06
N VAL A 119 2.64 -2.21 -0.06
CA VAL A 119 1.54 -1.77 0.79
C VAL A 119 1.82 -2.16 2.24
N GLU A 120 2.12 -3.43 2.52
CA GLU A 120 2.43 -3.93 3.87
C GLU A 120 3.52 -3.08 4.54
N ASN A 121 4.65 -2.88 3.85
CA ASN A 121 5.75 -2.05 4.34
C ASN A 121 5.32 -0.60 4.57
N SER A 122 4.51 0.01 3.68
CA SER A 122 4.12 1.42 3.85
C SER A 122 3.27 1.69 5.10
N PHE A 123 2.50 0.70 5.56
CA PHE A 123 1.64 0.80 6.74
C PHE A 123 2.32 0.34 8.03
N SER A 124 3.36 -0.48 7.92
CA SER A 124 4.17 -0.94 9.06
C SER A 124 5.38 -0.07 9.33
N LEU A 125 5.94 0.58 8.30
CA LEU A 125 7.09 1.47 8.44
C LEU A 125 6.73 2.67 9.29
N ASP A 126 7.45 2.79 10.40
CA ASP A 126 7.46 3.99 11.22
C ASP A 126 8.68 4.87 10.91
N LEU A 127 8.61 5.56 9.76
CA LEU A 127 9.67 6.48 9.37
C LEU A 127 9.76 7.66 10.34
N VAL A 128 8.64 8.07 10.93
CA VAL A 128 8.61 9.21 11.84
C VAL A 128 9.44 8.90 13.07
N ASP A 129 9.24 7.74 13.69
CA ASP A 129 9.99 7.32 14.84
C ASP A 129 11.48 7.15 14.51
N ALA A 130 11.80 6.56 13.34
CA ALA A 130 13.17 6.41 12.87
C ALA A 130 13.92 7.75 12.73
N PHE A 131 13.25 8.81 12.29
CA PHE A 131 13.86 10.13 12.10
C PHE A 131 13.71 11.07 13.31
N THR A 132 12.92 10.69 14.30
CA THR A 132 12.55 11.59 15.41
C THR A 132 13.77 12.14 16.16
N VAL A 133 14.73 11.28 16.52
CA VAL A 133 15.93 11.70 17.29
C VAL A 133 16.79 12.68 16.48
N ALA A 134 17.00 12.40 15.20
CA ALA A 134 17.77 13.26 14.31
C ALA A 134 17.09 14.62 14.10
N VAL A 135 15.76 14.63 13.95
CA VAL A 135 14.96 15.84 13.79
C VAL A 135 14.97 16.68 15.05
N GLU A 136 14.82 16.06 16.21
CA GLU A 136 14.84 16.73 17.50
C GLU A 136 16.19 17.43 17.75
N GLY A 137 17.30 16.71 17.55
CA GLY A 137 18.65 17.29 17.64
C GLY A 137 18.86 18.45 16.67
N SER A 138 18.34 18.31 15.44
CA SER A 138 18.41 19.37 14.42
C SER A 138 17.59 20.60 14.81
N ILE A 139 16.37 20.43 15.33
CA ILE A 139 15.52 21.54 15.80
C ILE A 139 16.18 22.26 16.97
N GLN A 140 16.72 21.51 17.94
CA GLN A 140 17.41 22.09 19.10
C GLN A 140 18.67 22.86 18.67
N GLN A 141 19.46 22.32 17.74
CA GLN A 141 20.63 23.00 17.19
C GLN A 141 20.25 24.27 16.40
N LEU A 142 19.22 24.18 15.54
CA LEU A 142 18.74 25.30 14.73
C LEU A 142 18.17 26.43 15.59
N THR A 143 17.51 26.10 16.69
CA THR A 143 16.95 27.11 17.62
C THR A 143 18.02 27.61 18.59
N GLY A 144 19.09 26.86 18.82
CA GLY A 144 20.04 27.13 19.90
C GLY A 144 19.48 26.79 21.28
N PHE A 145 18.48 25.91 21.33
CA PHE A 145 17.85 25.47 22.57
C PHE A 145 18.77 24.45 23.25
N SER A 146 19.17 24.72 24.50
CA SER A 146 20.00 23.83 25.31
C SER A 146 19.63 23.97 26.79
N ASN A 147 19.59 22.87 27.53
CA ASN A 147 19.34 22.86 28.99
C ASN A 147 18.10 23.66 29.42
N GLY A 148 16.99 23.53 28.68
CA GLY A 148 15.71 24.16 29.03
C GLY A 148 15.61 25.66 28.70
N SER A 149 16.59 26.24 27.99
CA SER A 149 16.55 27.65 27.59
C SER A 149 17.14 27.87 26.18
N ILE A 150 16.80 29.00 25.58
CA ILE A 150 17.42 29.45 24.32
C ILE A 150 18.77 30.08 24.66
N GLY A 151 19.85 29.49 24.14
CA GLY A 151 21.21 30.03 24.27
C GLY A 151 21.48 31.18 23.29
N SER A 152 22.73 31.64 23.23
CA SER A 152 23.18 32.73 22.34
C SER A 152 23.60 32.28 20.93
N LYS A 153 23.31 31.04 20.57
CA LYS A 153 23.62 30.44 19.25
C LYS A 153 22.32 30.04 18.56
N GLY A 154 22.40 29.66 17.29
CA GLY A 154 21.22 29.26 16.52
C GLY A 154 20.33 30.45 16.10
N LEU A 155 19.33 30.15 15.28
CA LEU A 155 18.41 31.11 14.70
C LEU A 155 17.66 31.90 15.79
N TRP A 156 17.11 31.23 16.80
CA TRP A 156 16.37 31.93 17.85
C TRP A 156 17.30 32.68 18.79
N GLY A 157 18.44 32.12 19.18
CA GLY A 157 19.43 32.85 20.00
C GLY A 157 19.88 34.18 19.38
N ASN A 158 20.09 34.20 18.06
CA ASN A 158 20.56 35.39 17.36
C ASN A 158 19.45 36.42 17.07
N PHE A 159 18.23 35.96 16.74
CA PHE A 159 17.19 36.83 16.18
C PHE A 159 15.96 37.04 17.09
N LEU A 160 15.80 36.29 18.17
CA LEU A 160 14.61 36.38 19.03
C LEU A 160 14.41 37.80 19.58
N ILE A 161 15.44 38.40 20.19
CA ILE A 161 15.35 39.75 20.76
C ILE A 161 15.01 40.76 19.67
N PHE A 162 15.65 40.66 18.50
CA PHE A 162 15.37 41.53 17.36
C PHE A 162 13.91 41.44 16.89
N VAL A 163 13.38 40.23 16.75
CA VAL A 163 11.98 40.00 16.35
C VAL A 163 11.03 40.50 17.43
N LEU A 164 11.32 40.28 18.71
CA LEU A 164 10.51 40.79 19.82
C LEU A 164 10.50 42.32 19.88
N MET A 165 11.61 42.99 19.58
CA MET A 165 11.66 44.45 19.49
C MET A 165 10.77 44.98 18.36
N ILE A 166 10.86 44.38 17.16
CA ILE A 166 10.00 44.76 16.03
C ILE A 166 8.53 44.52 16.37
N SER A 167 8.24 43.39 17.00
CA SER A 167 6.89 43.01 17.45
C SER A 167 6.34 44.01 18.47
N GLY A 168 7.15 44.39 19.46
CA GLY A 168 6.81 45.39 20.47
C GLY A 168 6.56 46.76 19.87
N ALA A 169 7.42 47.21 18.95
CA ALA A 169 7.24 48.48 18.23
C ALA A 169 5.92 48.49 17.43
N TRP A 170 5.59 47.38 16.77
CA TRP A 170 4.32 47.25 16.03
C TRP A 170 3.10 47.27 16.96
N ILE A 171 3.17 46.57 18.10
CA ILE A 171 2.11 46.57 19.12
C ILE A 171 1.91 47.98 19.69
N ALA A 172 3.00 48.67 20.05
CA ALA A 172 2.97 50.04 20.54
C ALA A 172 2.37 51.00 19.51
N TYR A 173 2.75 50.87 18.24
CA TYR A 173 2.16 51.64 17.14
C TYR A 173 0.64 51.40 17.00
N LYS A 174 0.18 50.16 17.04
CA LYS A 174 -1.26 49.85 16.99
C LYS A 174 -2.04 50.36 18.21
N GLY A 175 -1.46 50.24 19.40
CA GLY A 175 -2.11 50.61 20.66
C GLY A 175 -2.14 52.11 20.91
N ILE A 176 -1.01 52.79 20.73
CA ILE A 176 -0.83 54.20 21.09
C ILE A 176 -1.20 55.11 19.91
N VAL A 177 -0.63 54.86 18.73
CA VAL A 177 -0.77 55.76 17.57
C VAL A 177 -2.12 55.54 16.89
N GLN A 178 -2.48 54.29 16.58
CA GLN A 178 -3.75 53.98 15.93
C GLN A 178 -4.93 53.87 16.91
N ARG A 179 -4.68 54.01 18.22
CA ARG A 179 -5.66 53.88 19.31
C ARG A 179 -6.50 52.59 19.24
N ASN A 180 -5.96 51.53 18.64
CA ASN A 180 -6.62 50.24 18.54
C ASN A 180 -6.14 49.31 19.65
N THR A 181 -6.53 49.63 20.88
CA THR A 181 -6.12 48.94 22.10
C THR A 181 -6.50 47.46 22.08
N THR A 182 -7.64 47.10 21.50
CA THR A 182 -8.07 45.70 21.34
C THR A 182 -7.12 44.91 20.45
N LYS A 183 -6.75 45.42 19.27
CA LYS A 183 -5.80 44.72 18.38
C LYS A 183 -4.40 44.64 18.98
N ALA A 184 -3.96 45.68 19.69
CA ALA A 184 -2.68 45.68 20.38
C ALA A 184 -2.63 44.62 21.50
N TRP A 185 -3.70 44.52 22.30
CA TRP A 185 -3.85 43.50 23.34
C TRP A 185 -3.86 42.09 22.75
N GLN A 186 -4.68 41.86 21.72
CA GLN A 186 -4.75 40.56 21.02
C GLN A 186 -3.37 40.15 20.47
N ALA A 187 -2.65 41.08 19.85
CA ALA A 187 -1.32 40.85 19.31
C ALA A 187 -0.30 40.47 20.39
N MET A 188 -0.34 41.13 21.54
CA MET A 188 0.52 40.81 22.69
C MET A 188 0.24 39.40 23.20
N VAL A 189 -1.03 39.06 23.41
CA VAL A 189 -1.46 37.74 23.89
C VAL A 189 -1.05 36.64 22.91
N VAL A 190 -1.32 36.82 21.61
CA VAL A 190 -0.98 35.84 20.58
C VAL A 190 0.54 35.64 20.48
N THR A 191 1.32 36.72 20.49
CA THR A 191 2.78 36.65 20.45
C THR A 191 3.34 35.90 21.66
N PHE A 192 2.80 36.16 22.84
CA PHE A 192 3.17 35.46 24.06
C PHE A 192 2.84 33.96 23.99
N PHE A 193 1.64 33.60 23.54
CA PHE A 193 1.26 32.18 23.36
C PHE A 193 2.11 31.48 22.30
N ILE A 194 2.42 32.14 21.17
CA ILE A 194 3.30 31.58 20.15
C ILE A 194 4.69 31.33 20.74
N LEU A 195 5.25 32.30 21.49
CA LEU A 195 6.54 32.14 22.14
C LEU A 195 6.55 30.93 23.08
N MET A 196 5.57 30.83 23.98
CA MET A 196 5.45 29.70 24.91
C MET A 196 5.31 28.36 24.18
N ALA A 197 4.41 28.28 23.20
CA ALA A 197 4.18 27.06 22.42
C ALA A 197 5.43 26.64 21.63
N SER A 198 6.18 27.61 21.11
CA SER A 198 7.43 27.36 20.39
C SER A 198 8.49 26.77 21.30
N LEU A 199 8.68 27.36 22.49
CA LEU A 199 9.61 26.86 23.50
C LEU A 199 9.24 25.44 23.93
N ALA A 200 7.96 25.18 24.19
CA ALA A 200 7.47 23.85 24.54
C ALA A 200 7.73 22.82 23.42
N PHE A 201 7.51 23.21 22.17
CA PHE A 201 7.78 22.35 21.02
C PHE A 201 9.28 22.09 20.85
N PHE A 202 10.16 23.10 20.94
CA PHE A 202 11.60 22.89 20.79
C PHE A 202 12.21 22.06 21.91
N ALA A 203 11.67 22.16 23.13
CA ALA A 203 12.10 21.39 24.26
C ALA A 203 11.83 19.88 24.11
N ASN A 204 10.79 19.48 23.37
CA ASN A 204 10.40 18.08 23.21
C ASN A 204 9.76 17.83 21.83
N SER A 205 10.43 18.26 20.77
CA SER A 205 9.88 18.15 19.40
C SER A 205 9.72 16.69 19.00
N GLY A 206 10.67 15.84 19.38
CA GLY A 206 10.61 14.42 19.09
C GLY A 206 9.50 13.69 19.86
N GLY A 207 9.23 14.06 21.12
CA GLY A 207 8.10 13.52 21.86
C GLY A 207 6.75 13.92 21.26
N MET A 208 6.59 15.17 20.84
CA MET A 208 5.35 15.62 20.16
C MET A 208 5.15 14.91 18.82
N MET A 209 6.22 14.71 18.05
CA MET A 209 6.16 13.98 16.78
C MET A 209 5.73 12.52 16.98
N ARG A 210 6.37 11.80 17.93
CA ARG A 210 6.00 10.43 18.29
C ARG A 210 4.57 10.33 18.78
N TYR A 211 4.12 11.27 19.62
CA TYR A 211 2.75 11.29 20.11
C TYR A 211 1.72 11.36 18.97
N LEU A 212 1.89 12.32 18.05
CA LEU A 212 0.99 12.44 16.90
C LEU A 212 1.07 11.24 15.96
N ASN A 213 2.28 10.71 15.77
CA ASN A 213 2.52 9.53 14.95
C ASN A 213 1.82 8.30 15.52
N ASN A 214 1.98 8.01 16.82
CA ASN A 214 1.35 6.88 17.50
C ASN A 214 -0.17 6.94 17.44
N ILE A 215 -0.76 8.13 17.63
CA ILE A 215 -2.20 8.34 17.42
C ILE A 215 -2.59 8.00 15.98
N SER A 216 -1.87 8.54 15.00
CA SER A 216 -2.20 8.35 13.59
C SER A 216 -2.05 6.89 13.14
N SER A 217 -1.00 6.22 13.60
CA SER A 217 -0.70 4.82 13.29
C SER A 217 -1.72 3.91 13.97
N GLY A 218 -1.99 4.08 15.26
CA GLY A 218 -2.97 3.27 16.00
C GLY A 218 -4.37 3.36 15.40
N ILE A 219 -4.86 4.57 15.09
CA ILE A 219 -6.17 4.76 14.45
C ILE A 219 -6.19 4.18 13.03
N SER A 220 -5.14 4.41 12.23
CA SER A 220 -5.07 3.87 10.86
C SER A 220 -5.08 2.34 10.86
N GLN A 221 -4.33 1.71 11.77
CA GLN A 221 -4.28 0.26 11.97
C GLN A 221 -5.63 -0.30 12.45
N GLU A 222 -6.27 0.34 13.42
CA GLU A 222 -7.60 -0.08 13.89
C GLU A 222 -8.64 -0.02 12.77
N ILE A 223 -8.67 1.06 12.00
CA ILE A 223 -9.59 1.22 10.87
C ILE A 223 -9.38 0.16 9.80
N MET A 224 -8.12 -0.14 9.48
CA MET A 224 -7.80 -1.24 8.55
C MET A 224 -8.34 -2.57 9.08
N GLY A 225 -8.28 -2.80 10.39
CA GLY A 225 -8.89 -3.95 11.05
C GLY A 225 -10.43 -3.94 11.05
N VAL A 226 -11.06 -2.80 11.31
CA VAL A 226 -12.53 -2.66 11.43
C VAL A 226 -13.25 -2.82 10.10
N GLY A 227 -12.73 -2.30 8.99
CA GLY A 227 -13.36 -2.54 7.68
C GLY A 227 -13.39 -4.02 7.27
N ASN A 228 -12.60 -4.87 7.95
CA ASN A 228 -12.65 -6.33 7.78
C ASN A 228 -13.74 -7.02 8.62
N ASN A 229 -14.27 -6.36 9.67
CA ASN A 229 -15.35 -6.89 10.52
C ASN A 229 -16.75 -6.57 9.98
N ILE A 230 -16.87 -5.70 8.97
CA ILE A 230 -18.17 -5.39 8.35
C ILE A 230 -18.76 -6.62 7.61
N THR A 231 -17.92 -7.62 7.32
CA THR A 231 -18.30 -8.84 6.58
C THR A 231 -18.29 -10.12 7.42
N LEU A 232 -17.83 -10.08 8.69
CA LEU A 232 -17.74 -11.24 9.56
C LEU A 232 -18.55 -11.01 10.85
N GLN A 233 -19.35 -12.00 11.22
CA GLN A 233 -20.28 -11.95 12.36
C GLN A 233 -19.60 -11.48 13.66
N LYS A 234 -20.38 -10.70 14.42
CA LYS A 234 -20.19 -10.27 15.82
C LYS A 234 -19.23 -11.16 16.63
N GLY A 235 -18.25 -10.51 17.25
CA GLY A 235 -17.68 -10.95 18.52
C GLY A 235 -16.32 -11.62 18.43
N LYS A 236 -15.29 -10.84 18.07
CA LYS A 236 -13.91 -10.91 18.58
C LYS A 236 -13.10 -9.87 17.82
N ASN A 237 -12.78 -8.74 18.45
CA ASN A 237 -11.56 -8.03 18.08
C ASN A 237 -10.41 -8.76 18.78
N PRO A 238 -9.41 -9.28 18.06
CA PRO A 238 -8.10 -9.34 18.70
C PRO A 238 -6.99 -9.30 17.63
N TYR A 239 -6.82 -8.19 16.93
CA TYR A 239 -5.55 -8.00 16.24
C TYR A 239 -4.90 -6.76 16.81
N ASP A 240 -3.72 -6.98 17.38
CA ASP A 240 -2.84 -5.93 17.84
C ASP A 240 -2.55 -4.97 16.68
N SER A 241 -2.27 -3.71 16.98
CA SER A 241 -2.05 -2.69 15.96
C SER A 241 -0.86 -3.08 15.05
N GLU A 242 0.09 -3.86 15.62
CA GLU A 242 1.25 -4.48 14.98
C GLU A 242 0.90 -5.48 13.86
N VAL A 243 -0.29 -6.08 13.87
CA VAL A 243 -0.72 -7.11 12.89
C VAL A 243 -1.54 -6.51 11.75
N ALA A 244 -2.08 -5.30 11.91
CA ALA A 244 -3.04 -4.71 10.98
C ALA A 244 -2.52 -4.57 9.54
N SER A 245 -1.22 -4.30 9.35
CA SER A 245 -0.61 -4.24 8.01
C SER A 245 -0.63 -5.60 7.31
N PHE A 246 -0.40 -6.69 8.06
CA PHE A 246 -0.46 -8.05 7.53
C PHE A 246 -1.89 -8.47 7.19
N VAL A 247 -2.89 -8.02 7.93
CA VAL A 247 -4.29 -8.26 7.57
C VAL A 247 -4.61 -7.62 6.21
N ALA A 248 -4.21 -6.36 6.00
CA ALA A 248 -4.39 -5.70 4.71
C ALA A 248 -3.63 -6.42 3.58
N ALA A 249 -2.40 -6.85 3.85
CA ALA A 249 -1.58 -7.62 2.92
C ALA A 249 -2.24 -8.96 2.53
N ASP A 250 -2.82 -9.68 3.50
CA ASP A 250 -3.50 -10.95 3.26
C ASP A 250 -4.79 -10.77 2.44
N LYS A 251 -5.49 -9.65 2.61
CA LYS A 251 -6.66 -9.31 1.78
C LYS A 251 -6.25 -8.97 0.34
N LEU A 252 -5.16 -8.23 0.17
CA LEU A 252 -4.58 -7.98 -1.15
C LEU A 252 -4.07 -9.28 -1.78
N TYR A 253 -3.51 -10.18 -0.99
CA TYR A 253 -3.10 -11.51 -1.44
C TYR A 253 -4.30 -12.35 -1.89
N ASP A 254 -5.39 -12.36 -1.14
CA ASP A 254 -6.61 -13.05 -1.53
C ASP A 254 -7.09 -12.55 -2.89
N MET A 255 -7.10 -11.22 -3.04
CA MET A 255 -7.56 -10.51 -4.23
C MET A 255 -6.66 -10.70 -5.46
N LEU A 256 -5.34 -10.55 -5.29
CA LEU A 256 -4.39 -10.44 -6.40
C LEU A 256 -3.71 -11.77 -6.75
N ILE A 257 -3.75 -12.75 -5.86
CA ILE A 257 -2.97 -14.00 -6.01
C ILE A 257 -3.84 -15.22 -5.80
N TYR A 258 -4.46 -15.35 -4.63
CA TYR A 258 -5.16 -16.58 -4.25
C TYR A 258 -6.38 -16.84 -5.14
N GLU A 259 -7.34 -15.92 -5.22
CA GLU A 259 -8.53 -16.09 -6.06
C GLU A 259 -8.19 -16.25 -7.55
N PRO A 260 -7.30 -15.43 -8.15
CA PRO A 260 -6.89 -15.65 -9.53
C PRO A 260 -6.22 -17.00 -9.76
N TYR A 261 -5.39 -17.46 -8.82
CA TYR A 261 -4.79 -18.78 -8.89
C TYR A 261 -5.83 -19.89 -8.89
N LEU A 262 -6.80 -19.84 -7.96
CA LEU A 262 -7.86 -20.84 -7.89
C LEU A 262 -8.66 -20.88 -9.20
N MET A 263 -8.95 -19.72 -9.79
CA MET A 263 -9.61 -19.65 -11.07
C MET A 263 -8.76 -20.27 -12.19
N LEU A 264 -7.47 -19.94 -12.27
CA LEU A 264 -6.61 -20.45 -13.34
C LEU A 264 -6.34 -21.95 -13.19
N GLN A 265 -6.14 -22.46 -11.98
CA GLN A 265 -5.81 -23.86 -11.73
C GLN A 265 -7.05 -24.77 -11.70
N TYR A 266 -8.14 -24.32 -11.07
CA TYR A 266 -9.34 -25.14 -10.81
C TYR A 266 -10.59 -24.67 -11.57
N GLY A 267 -10.58 -23.49 -12.18
CA GLY A 267 -11.74 -22.91 -12.84
C GLY A 267 -12.83 -22.46 -11.87
N LYS A 268 -12.46 -22.30 -10.59
CA LYS A 268 -13.36 -22.08 -9.45
C LYS A 268 -12.81 -21.00 -8.55
N THR A 269 -13.67 -20.40 -7.74
CA THR A 269 -13.32 -19.43 -6.69
C THR A 269 -13.38 -20.08 -5.32
N SER A 270 -12.82 -19.43 -4.29
CA SER A 270 -12.85 -19.96 -2.92
C SER A 270 -14.27 -20.16 -2.35
N SER A 271 -15.27 -19.51 -2.94
CA SER A 271 -16.68 -19.63 -2.59
C SER A 271 -17.36 -20.90 -3.12
N ASP A 272 -16.70 -21.68 -3.98
CA ASP A 272 -17.24 -22.94 -4.49
C ASP A 272 -17.09 -24.07 -3.45
N PRO A 273 -18.20 -24.69 -2.97
CA PRO A 273 -18.15 -25.75 -1.95
C PRO A 273 -17.35 -26.99 -2.37
N SER A 274 -17.17 -27.21 -3.67
CA SER A 274 -16.44 -28.36 -4.21
C SER A 274 -14.91 -28.20 -4.16
N LEU A 275 -14.43 -27.02 -3.77
CA LEU A 275 -13.01 -26.68 -3.67
C LEU A 275 -12.60 -26.63 -2.19
N THR A 276 -12.28 -27.79 -1.61
CA THR A 276 -11.87 -27.89 -0.20
C THR A 276 -10.43 -27.40 0.02
N GLN A 277 -10.12 -26.95 1.24
CA GLN A 277 -8.75 -26.51 1.56
C GLN A 277 -7.72 -27.63 1.38
N GLU A 278 -8.07 -28.87 1.73
CA GLU A 278 -7.20 -30.04 1.53
C GLU A 278 -6.87 -30.26 0.05
N ARG A 279 -7.89 -30.16 -0.82
CA ARG A 279 -7.71 -30.25 -2.27
C ARG A 279 -6.75 -29.18 -2.80
N ILE A 280 -6.87 -27.94 -2.33
CA ILE A 280 -5.94 -26.86 -2.69
C ILE A 280 -4.51 -27.14 -2.20
N GLN A 281 -4.38 -27.62 -0.96
CA GLN A 281 -3.09 -27.89 -0.33
C GLN A 281 -2.33 -29.05 -0.98
N LYS A 282 -3.03 -30.05 -1.54
CA LYS A 282 -2.41 -31.14 -2.32
C LYS A 282 -1.57 -30.64 -3.49
N ILE A 283 -1.86 -29.45 -4.04
CA ILE A 283 -1.01 -28.84 -5.08
C ILE A 283 -0.06 -27.78 -4.50
N LEU A 284 -0.57 -26.84 -3.71
CA LEU A 284 0.23 -25.70 -3.21
C LEU A 284 1.30 -26.12 -2.18
N GLY A 285 1.04 -27.17 -1.39
CA GLY A 285 1.96 -27.69 -0.37
C GLY A 285 3.22 -28.34 -0.95
N HIS A 286 3.15 -28.81 -2.18
CA HIS A 286 4.23 -29.56 -2.83
C HIS A 286 5.02 -28.71 -3.84
N LYS A 287 6.33 -28.97 -3.96
CA LYS A 287 7.21 -28.15 -4.81
C LYS A 287 6.88 -28.37 -6.29
N VAL A 288 7.15 -27.37 -7.12
CA VAL A 288 7.01 -27.53 -8.58
C VAL A 288 7.94 -28.66 -9.03
N GLY A 289 7.42 -29.61 -9.82
CA GLY A 289 8.16 -30.77 -10.30
C GLY A 289 8.24 -31.96 -9.34
N SER A 290 7.73 -31.86 -8.11
CA SER A 290 7.67 -33.00 -7.19
C SER A 290 6.65 -34.06 -7.63
N GLN A 291 6.93 -35.33 -7.30
CA GLN A 291 6.09 -36.46 -7.66
C GLN A 291 4.68 -36.34 -7.04
N GLU A 292 4.59 -35.91 -5.78
CA GLU A 292 3.33 -35.75 -5.06
C GLU A 292 2.45 -34.67 -5.71
N ARG A 293 3.06 -33.55 -6.14
CA ARG A 293 2.34 -32.51 -6.89
C ARG A 293 1.84 -33.04 -8.22
N GLY A 294 2.62 -33.88 -8.89
CA GLY A 294 2.21 -34.49 -10.15
C GLY A 294 1.07 -35.48 -10.00
N GLN A 295 1.08 -36.29 -8.94
CA GLN A 295 -0.04 -37.16 -8.58
C GLN A 295 -1.30 -36.36 -8.26
N ALA A 296 -1.21 -35.28 -7.48
CA ALA A 296 -2.35 -34.41 -7.19
C ALA A 296 -2.95 -33.79 -8.46
N VAL A 297 -2.12 -33.38 -9.43
CA VAL A 297 -2.59 -32.84 -10.71
C VAL A 297 -3.26 -33.91 -11.57
N LYS A 298 -2.79 -35.16 -11.49
CA LYS A 298 -3.44 -36.30 -12.15
C LYS A 298 -4.82 -36.59 -11.53
N GLU A 299 -4.92 -36.61 -10.21
CA GLU A 299 -6.21 -36.73 -9.50
C GLU A 299 -7.20 -35.64 -9.94
N GLU A 300 -6.72 -34.40 -10.12
CA GLU A 300 -7.55 -33.30 -10.62
C GLU A 300 -8.05 -33.53 -12.05
N ALA A 301 -7.20 -34.06 -12.92
CA ALA A 301 -7.58 -34.37 -14.31
C ALA A 301 -8.62 -35.51 -14.35
N GLU A 302 -8.45 -36.54 -13.52
CA GLU A 302 -9.39 -37.66 -13.37
C GLU A 302 -10.73 -37.21 -12.75
N ALA A 303 -10.69 -36.23 -11.84
CA ALA A 303 -11.87 -35.55 -11.27
C ALA A 303 -12.55 -34.58 -12.26
N ASN A 304 -12.16 -34.62 -13.54
CA ASN A 304 -12.73 -33.86 -14.64
C ASN A 304 -12.64 -32.34 -14.47
N ASN A 305 -11.54 -31.87 -13.86
CA ASN A 305 -11.21 -30.44 -13.84
C ASN A 305 -10.75 -30.01 -15.25
N PRO A 306 -11.54 -29.19 -15.98
CA PRO A 306 -11.22 -28.85 -17.35
C PRO A 306 -9.95 -28.01 -17.44
N MET A 307 -9.63 -27.23 -16.40
CA MET A 307 -8.52 -26.28 -16.46
C MET A 307 -7.17 -27.00 -16.53
N VAL A 308 -6.98 -28.13 -15.84
CA VAL A 308 -5.70 -28.87 -15.87
C VAL A 308 -5.48 -29.67 -17.16
N GLN A 309 -6.50 -29.76 -18.02
CA GLN A 309 -6.37 -30.45 -19.29
C GLN A 309 -5.61 -29.61 -20.33
N PRO A 310 -4.85 -30.24 -21.25
CA PRO A 310 -4.08 -29.52 -22.27
C PRO A 310 -4.92 -28.56 -23.13
N GLU A 311 -6.17 -28.93 -23.41
CA GLU A 311 -7.09 -28.17 -24.27
C GLU A 311 -7.42 -26.76 -23.73
N SER A 312 -7.49 -26.62 -22.40
CA SER A 312 -7.83 -25.36 -21.73
C SER A 312 -6.68 -24.35 -21.70
N THR A 313 -5.52 -24.71 -22.21
CA THR A 313 -4.33 -23.84 -22.20
C THR A 313 -4.57 -22.53 -22.98
N PHE A 314 -5.34 -22.55 -24.06
CA PHE A 314 -5.71 -21.31 -24.77
C PHE A 314 -6.67 -20.44 -23.98
N GLN A 315 -7.65 -21.03 -23.30
CA GLN A 315 -8.59 -20.30 -22.45
C GLN A 315 -7.86 -19.65 -21.26
N ARG A 316 -6.93 -20.38 -20.64
CA ARG A 316 -6.06 -19.87 -19.56
C ARG A 316 -5.24 -18.66 -20.02
N LEU A 317 -4.70 -18.68 -21.24
CA LEU A 317 -3.97 -17.52 -21.78
C LEU A 317 -4.86 -16.27 -21.80
N GLY A 318 -6.09 -16.39 -22.31
CA GLY A 318 -7.04 -15.28 -22.34
C GLY A 318 -7.32 -14.69 -20.96
N PHE A 319 -7.49 -15.56 -19.94
CA PHE A 319 -7.67 -15.13 -18.56
C PHE A 319 -6.41 -14.44 -17.99
N ILE A 320 -5.22 -14.99 -18.22
CA ILE A 320 -3.95 -14.42 -17.74
C ILE A 320 -3.69 -13.04 -18.37
N LEU A 321 -3.97 -12.86 -19.66
CA LEU A 321 -3.83 -11.57 -20.33
C LEU A 321 -4.75 -10.51 -19.72
N LEU A 322 -6.02 -10.85 -19.48
CA LEU A 322 -6.96 -9.94 -18.83
C LEU A 322 -6.54 -9.64 -17.38
N LEU A 323 -6.12 -10.67 -16.65
CA LEU A 323 -5.61 -10.55 -15.29
C LEU A 323 -4.43 -9.58 -15.24
N MET A 324 -3.46 -9.69 -16.15
CA MET A 324 -2.33 -8.77 -16.22
C MET A 324 -2.80 -7.32 -16.37
N ILE A 325 -3.70 -7.03 -17.31
CA ILE A 325 -4.19 -5.66 -17.52
C ILE A 325 -4.83 -5.13 -16.23
N MET A 326 -5.74 -5.91 -15.64
CA MET A 326 -6.51 -5.47 -14.47
C MET A 326 -5.65 -5.36 -13.21
N HIS A 327 -4.72 -6.29 -12.98
CA HIS A 327 -3.84 -6.30 -11.82
C HIS A 327 -2.72 -5.27 -11.92
N ILE A 328 -2.28 -4.91 -13.13
CA ILE A 328 -1.38 -3.76 -13.32
C ILE A 328 -2.12 -2.48 -12.95
N ILE A 329 -3.36 -2.29 -13.40
CA ILE A 329 -4.18 -1.12 -13.05
C ILE A 329 -4.41 -1.05 -11.53
N LEU A 330 -4.85 -2.14 -10.91
CA LEU A 330 -5.05 -2.23 -9.46
C LEU A 330 -3.73 -2.04 -8.69
N GLY A 331 -2.66 -2.67 -9.17
CA GLY A 331 -1.33 -2.56 -8.57
C GLY A 331 -0.81 -1.13 -8.55
N VAL A 332 -0.99 -0.39 -9.65
CA VAL A 332 -0.65 1.05 -9.71
C VAL A 332 -1.45 1.84 -8.68
N VAL A 333 -2.75 1.57 -8.54
CA VAL A 333 -3.58 2.20 -7.50
C VAL A 333 -3.03 1.94 -6.10
N PHE A 334 -2.73 0.69 -5.77
CA PHE A 334 -2.19 0.32 -4.46
C PHE A 334 -0.80 0.92 -4.20
N ILE A 335 0.06 0.98 -5.21
CA ILE A 335 1.36 1.67 -5.13
C ILE A 335 1.18 3.16 -4.87
N VAL A 336 0.19 3.83 -5.50
CA VAL A 336 -0.10 5.25 -5.24
C VAL A 336 -0.55 5.46 -3.79
N ILE A 337 -1.38 4.55 -3.25
CA ILE A 337 -1.82 4.60 -1.84
C ILE A 337 -0.62 4.42 -0.89
N ALA A 338 0.21 3.40 -1.13
CA ALA A 338 1.41 3.13 -0.33
C ALA A 338 2.43 4.27 -0.41
N GLY A 339 2.66 4.79 -1.62
CA GLY A 339 3.55 5.93 -1.85
C GLY A 339 3.03 7.21 -1.20
N ALA A 340 1.73 7.47 -1.22
CA ALA A 340 1.12 8.58 -0.50
C ALA A 340 1.34 8.44 1.02
N MET A 341 1.14 7.24 1.57
CA MET A 341 1.37 6.96 2.99
C MET A 341 2.78 7.37 3.41
N ILE A 342 3.80 6.86 2.70
CA ILE A 342 5.23 7.16 2.94
C ILE A 342 5.51 8.66 2.74
N LEU A 343 5.03 9.26 1.66
CA LEU A 343 5.24 10.67 1.34
C LEU A 343 4.75 11.58 2.47
N TYR A 344 3.56 11.33 3.02
CA TYR A 344 3.02 12.16 4.11
C TYR A 344 3.80 11.97 5.41
N GLN A 345 4.38 10.80 5.68
CA GLN A 345 5.31 10.63 6.81
C GLN A 345 6.56 11.51 6.63
N ILE A 346 7.13 11.53 5.43
CA ILE A 346 8.30 12.34 5.11
C ILE A 346 7.96 13.83 5.18
N LEU A 347 6.81 14.26 4.66
CA LEU A 347 6.36 15.64 4.76
C LEU A 347 6.13 16.09 6.20
N PHE A 348 5.62 15.20 7.07
CA PHE A 348 5.49 15.46 8.50
C PHE A 348 6.86 15.76 9.14
N VAL A 349 7.86 14.91 8.85
CA VAL A 349 9.25 15.07 9.31
C VAL A 349 9.88 16.36 8.80
N ILE A 350 9.79 16.63 7.49
CA ILE A 350 10.35 17.84 6.88
C ILE A 350 9.71 19.10 7.46
N LEU A 351 8.39 19.09 7.66
CA LEU A 351 7.68 20.25 8.19
C LEU A 351 8.04 20.52 9.67
N ALA A 352 8.36 19.48 10.45
CA ALA A 352 8.90 19.63 11.80
C ALA A 352 10.23 20.40 11.80
N LEU A 353 11.14 20.07 10.88
CA LEU A 353 12.42 20.79 10.73
C LEU A 353 12.24 22.26 10.35
N PHE A 354 11.10 22.62 9.75
CA PHE A 354 10.77 24.01 9.41
C PHE A 354 10.21 24.81 10.59
N ALA A 355 9.88 24.17 11.72
CA ALA A 355 9.30 24.82 12.89
C ALA A 355 10.11 26.03 13.40
N PRO A 356 11.45 25.96 13.54
CA PRO A 356 12.24 27.10 14.03
C PRO A 356 12.03 28.37 13.20
N PHE A 357 11.92 28.24 11.88
CA PHE A 357 11.72 29.38 10.98
C PHE A 357 10.28 29.89 11.04
N ALA A 358 9.31 28.98 10.90
CA ALA A 358 7.89 29.35 10.87
C ALA A 358 7.45 30.05 12.16
N LEU A 359 7.88 29.52 13.31
CA LEU A 359 7.49 30.02 14.61
C LEU A 359 8.19 31.32 14.98
N LEU A 360 9.45 31.53 14.54
CA LEU A 360 10.15 32.79 14.77
C LEU A 360 9.48 33.93 14.00
N LEU A 361 9.11 33.71 12.74
CA LEU A 361 8.40 34.69 11.93
C LEU A 361 7.02 35.00 12.50
N ALA A 362 6.35 34.01 13.08
CA ALA A 362 5.03 34.16 13.67
C ALA A 362 5.01 35.00 14.96
N LEU A 363 6.16 35.23 15.60
CA LEU A 363 6.26 36.17 16.73
C LEU A 363 5.96 37.61 16.30
N TYR A 364 6.19 37.96 15.03
CA TYR A 364 5.71 39.23 14.52
C TYR A 364 4.18 39.19 14.38
N PRO A 365 3.42 40.02 15.11
CA PRO A 365 1.99 39.79 15.28
C PRO A 365 1.18 39.83 13.97
N ALA A 366 1.62 40.64 13.00
CA ALA A 366 0.98 40.71 11.69
C ALA A 366 1.11 39.40 10.89
N TRP A 367 2.07 38.54 11.25
CA TRP A 367 2.35 37.25 10.63
C TRP A 367 2.02 36.06 11.55
N SER A 368 1.30 36.28 12.65
CA SER A 368 0.89 35.23 13.60
C SER A 368 0.13 34.05 12.96
N ASN A 369 -0.56 34.29 11.83
CA ASN A 369 -1.20 33.23 11.05
C ASN A 369 -0.22 32.16 10.55
N ILE A 370 1.08 32.47 10.39
CA ILE A 370 2.11 31.50 9.99
C ILE A 370 2.20 30.36 11.00
N ALA A 371 2.12 30.64 12.31
CA ALA A 371 2.14 29.59 13.33
C ALA A 371 0.91 28.69 13.22
N ILE A 372 -0.29 29.29 13.08
CA ILE A 372 -1.54 28.55 12.92
C ILE A 372 -1.49 27.66 11.68
N ASP A 373 -1.02 28.20 10.55
CA ASP A 373 -0.89 27.46 9.30
C ASP A 373 0.15 26.34 9.38
N TRP A 374 1.26 26.58 10.08
CA TRP A 374 2.27 25.56 10.35
C TRP A 374 1.69 24.43 11.22
N VAL A 375 1.05 24.74 12.35
CA VAL A 375 0.42 23.74 13.23
C VAL A 375 -0.60 22.92 12.46
N LYS A 376 -1.48 23.56 11.68
CA LYS A 376 -2.50 22.86 10.89
C LYS A 376 -1.91 21.88 9.88
N LYS A 377 -0.82 22.27 9.20
CA LYS A 377 -0.13 21.36 8.28
C LYS A 377 0.62 20.26 9.01
N PHE A 378 1.25 20.57 10.14
CA PHE A 378 2.01 19.62 10.95
C PHE A 378 1.10 18.50 11.46
N VAL A 379 0.01 18.87 12.13
CA VAL A 379 -1.01 17.91 12.57
C VAL A 379 -1.67 17.24 11.35
N GLY A 380 -1.97 18.00 10.30
CA GLY A 380 -2.58 17.48 9.08
C GLY A 380 -1.77 16.35 8.43
N TYR A 381 -0.46 16.51 8.28
CA TYR A 381 0.40 15.49 7.69
C TYR A 381 0.49 14.22 8.54
N ALA A 382 0.49 14.34 9.87
CA ALA A 382 0.38 13.16 10.74
C ALA A 382 -0.97 12.44 10.55
N LEU A 383 -2.08 13.18 10.55
CA LEU A 383 -3.43 12.59 10.51
C LEU A 383 -3.83 12.03 9.13
N VAL A 384 -3.20 12.44 8.03
CA VAL A 384 -3.53 11.93 6.68
C VAL A 384 -3.37 10.40 6.58
N LYS A 385 -2.49 9.79 7.38
CA LYS A 385 -2.34 8.32 7.45
C LYS A 385 -3.67 7.60 7.76
N ILE A 386 -4.50 8.22 8.60
CA ILE A 386 -5.83 7.70 8.97
C ILE A 386 -6.74 7.68 7.75
N VAL A 387 -6.76 8.76 6.97
CA VAL A 387 -7.58 8.89 5.77
C VAL A 387 -7.13 7.88 4.71
N ILE A 388 -5.82 7.70 4.51
CA ILE A 388 -5.29 6.72 3.57
C ILE A 388 -5.66 5.29 3.99
N GLY A 389 -5.53 4.96 5.29
CA GLY A 389 -5.95 3.66 5.85
C GLY A 389 -7.45 3.40 5.68
N LEU A 390 -8.30 4.41 5.91
CA LEU A 390 -9.75 4.36 5.64
C LEU A 390 -10.04 4.01 4.19
N PHE A 391 -9.38 4.68 3.24
CA PHE A 391 -9.58 4.43 1.81
C PHE A 391 -9.15 3.03 1.40
N LEU A 392 -7.99 2.57 1.87
CA LEU A 392 -7.52 1.22 1.61
C LEU A 392 -8.52 0.20 2.16
N SER A 393 -8.95 0.37 3.41
CA SER A 393 -9.92 -0.53 4.06
C SER A 393 -11.25 -0.58 3.30
N LEU A 394 -11.78 0.58 2.87
CA LEU A 394 -12.99 0.64 2.04
C LEU A 394 -12.83 -0.12 0.71
N ILE A 395 -11.70 0.06 0.03
CA ILE A 395 -11.38 -0.65 -1.23
C ILE A 395 -11.35 -2.17 -0.99
N LEU A 396 -10.69 -2.61 0.07
CA LEU A 396 -10.60 -4.03 0.43
C LEU A 396 -11.97 -4.60 0.78
N ALA A 397 -12.77 -3.90 1.59
CA ALA A 397 -14.10 -4.31 1.99
C ALA A 397 -15.04 -4.47 0.78
N ILE A 398 -15.09 -3.48 -0.12
CA ILE A 398 -15.91 -3.54 -1.35
C ILE A 398 -15.47 -4.72 -2.22
N SER A 399 -14.16 -4.95 -2.33
CA SER A 399 -13.65 -6.08 -3.11
C SER A 399 -14.11 -7.42 -2.53
N GLN A 400 -14.09 -7.57 -1.20
CA GLN A 400 -14.60 -8.78 -0.54
C GLN A 400 -16.09 -9.01 -0.81
N PHE A 401 -16.91 -7.96 -0.66
CA PHE A 401 -18.34 -8.03 -0.97
C PHE A 401 -18.58 -8.46 -2.43
N LEU A 402 -17.76 -7.95 -3.36
CA LEU A 402 -17.90 -8.27 -4.76
C LEU A 402 -17.65 -9.75 -5.05
N TYR A 403 -16.63 -10.35 -4.41
CA TYR A 403 -16.35 -11.79 -4.54
C TYR A 403 -17.44 -12.67 -3.91
N MET A 404 -18.09 -12.22 -2.84
CA MET A 404 -19.21 -12.95 -2.21
C MET A 404 -20.49 -12.89 -3.06
N MET A 405 -20.70 -11.79 -3.77
CA MET A 405 -21.97 -11.48 -4.43
C MET A 405 -21.97 -11.84 -5.92
N ALA A 406 -20.80 -11.88 -6.58
CA ALA A 406 -20.70 -12.31 -7.97
C ALA A 406 -20.95 -13.82 -8.07
N PRO A 407 -22.10 -14.27 -8.61
CA PRO A 407 -22.38 -15.70 -8.66
C PRO A 407 -21.39 -16.40 -9.61
N PRO A 408 -20.97 -17.64 -9.31
CA PRO A 408 -20.04 -18.41 -10.14
C PRO A 408 -20.53 -18.62 -11.58
N LYS A 409 -21.84 -18.40 -11.84
CA LYS A 409 -22.43 -18.48 -13.19
C LYS A 409 -22.09 -17.31 -14.13
N ASN A 410 -21.79 -16.11 -13.61
CA ASN A 410 -21.56 -14.92 -14.45
C ASN A 410 -20.07 -14.66 -14.77
N GLY A 411 -19.18 -15.56 -14.35
CA GLY A 411 -17.78 -15.55 -14.73
C GLY A 411 -16.91 -14.62 -13.89
N TYR A 412 -15.84 -15.19 -13.32
CA TYR A 412 -14.79 -14.49 -12.56
C TYR A 412 -14.20 -13.26 -13.28
N LEU A 413 -14.20 -13.25 -14.61
CA LEU A 413 -13.74 -12.11 -15.41
C LEU A 413 -14.56 -10.84 -15.17
N LEU A 414 -15.88 -10.96 -15.05
CA LEU A 414 -16.75 -9.81 -14.79
C LEU A 414 -16.49 -9.26 -13.38
N THR A 415 -16.23 -10.15 -12.42
CA THR A 415 -15.86 -9.77 -11.04
C THR A 415 -14.60 -8.91 -11.02
N ILE A 416 -13.53 -9.32 -11.70
CA ILE A 416 -12.29 -8.53 -11.74
C ILE A 416 -12.48 -7.20 -12.45
N LEU A 417 -13.23 -7.18 -13.55
CA LEU A 417 -13.51 -5.95 -14.27
C LEU A 417 -14.28 -4.97 -13.38
N LEU A 418 -15.34 -5.44 -12.73
CA LEU A 418 -16.14 -4.63 -11.82
C LEU A 418 -15.31 -4.17 -10.62
N GLN A 419 -14.40 -5.01 -10.11
CA GLN A 419 -13.47 -4.63 -9.06
C GLN A 419 -12.56 -3.48 -9.49
N ALA A 420 -11.92 -3.59 -10.67
CA ALA A 420 -11.09 -2.52 -11.21
C ALA A 420 -11.88 -1.21 -11.34
N VAL A 421 -13.09 -1.27 -11.88
CA VAL A 421 -14.00 -0.11 -12.00
C VAL A 421 -14.35 0.48 -10.63
N LEU A 422 -14.66 -0.34 -9.63
CA LEU A 422 -15.01 0.11 -8.29
C LEU A 422 -13.83 0.74 -7.56
N VAL A 423 -12.64 0.14 -7.62
CA VAL A 423 -11.42 0.70 -7.02
C VAL A 423 -11.09 2.06 -7.65
N ILE A 424 -11.15 2.16 -8.98
CA ILE A 424 -10.97 3.43 -9.69
C ILE A 424 -12.07 4.43 -9.29
N GLY A 425 -13.33 3.97 -9.20
CA GLY A 425 -14.47 4.79 -8.81
C GLY A 425 -14.31 5.41 -7.42
N VAL A 426 -13.90 4.61 -6.43
CA VAL A 426 -13.64 5.08 -5.05
C VAL A 426 -12.55 6.15 -5.05
N LEU A 427 -11.45 5.93 -5.78
CA LEU A 427 -10.38 6.93 -5.88
C LEU A 427 -10.81 8.20 -6.62
N TRP A 428 -11.61 8.07 -7.68
CA TRP A 428 -12.14 9.21 -8.41
C TRP A 428 -13.08 10.05 -7.52
N LYS A 429 -13.91 9.37 -6.71
CA LYS A 429 -14.88 9.98 -5.79
C LYS A 429 -14.35 10.22 -4.38
N ARG A 430 -13.04 10.10 -4.17
CA ARG A 430 -12.40 10.31 -2.85
C ARG A 430 -12.75 11.64 -2.20
N ASN A 431 -12.87 12.72 -2.97
CA ASN A 431 -13.21 14.04 -2.42
C ASN A 431 -14.63 14.07 -1.84
N ASP A 432 -15.57 13.43 -2.54
CA ASP A 432 -16.96 13.31 -2.12
C ASP A 432 -17.06 12.42 -0.87
N LEU A 433 -16.29 11.32 -0.83
CA LEU A 433 -16.22 10.42 0.33
C LEU A 433 -15.61 11.11 1.57
N ILE A 434 -14.52 11.85 1.39
CA ILE A 434 -13.92 12.67 2.46
C ILE A 434 -14.95 13.71 2.95
N SER A 435 -15.83 14.21 2.07
CA SER A 435 -16.84 15.20 2.45
C SER A 435 -17.92 14.67 3.39
N VAL A 436 -18.23 13.37 3.35
CA VAL A 436 -19.22 12.73 4.24
C VAL A 436 -18.72 12.62 5.69
N LEU A 437 -17.41 12.41 5.89
CA LEU A 437 -16.79 12.50 7.22
C LEU A 437 -16.93 13.91 7.83
N ARG A 438 -17.24 14.92 7.01
CA ARG A 438 -17.44 16.32 7.43
C ARG A 438 -18.88 16.61 7.83
N THR A 439 -19.88 15.87 7.33
CA THR A 439 -21.29 16.05 7.68
C THR A 439 -21.65 15.38 9.01
N VAL A 440 -20.97 14.30 9.40
CA VAL A 440 -21.15 13.65 10.71
C VAL A 440 -20.59 14.51 11.87
N GLN A 441 -19.69 15.46 11.58
CA GLN A 441 -19.13 16.41 12.54
C GLN A 441 -19.92 17.73 12.68
N GLN A 442 -21.09 17.87 12.05
CA GLN A 442 -21.90 19.11 12.08
C GLN A 442 -22.61 19.40 13.43
N GLY A 443 -22.13 18.85 14.55
CA GLY A 443 -22.62 19.20 15.89
C GLY A 443 -21.84 20.32 16.58
N ASP A 444 -20.63 20.69 16.12
CA ASP A 444 -19.76 21.62 16.85
C ASP A 444 -19.23 22.79 15.96
N PRO A 445 -19.67 24.05 16.21
CA PRO A 445 -19.31 25.24 15.43
C PRO A 445 -17.81 25.56 15.35
N ASN A 446 -17.01 25.15 16.33
CA ASN A 446 -15.57 25.44 16.37
C ASN A 446 -14.73 24.56 15.42
N MET A 447 -15.23 23.37 15.06
CA MET A 447 -14.56 22.42 14.16
C MET A 447 -14.73 22.76 12.66
N GLN A 448 -15.78 23.51 12.29
CA GLN A 448 -16.03 23.91 10.90
C GLN A 448 -14.90 24.79 10.32
N ASN A 449 -14.31 25.64 11.15
CA ASN A 449 -13.19 26.49 10.75
C ASN A 449 -11.90 25.68 10.50
N LEU A 450 -11.72 24.56 11.19
CA LEU A 450 -10.61 23.64 10.99
C LEU A 450 -10.82 22.82 9.70
N ALA A 451 -12.01 22.27 9.49
CA ALA A 451 -12.38 21.54 8.27
C ALA A 451 -12.26 22.42 7.01
N ASN A 452 -12.69 23.68 7.08
CA ASN A 452 -12.53 24.66 5.99
C ASN A 452 -11.07 25.06 5.75
N THR A 453 -10.20 24.89 6.74
CA THR A 453 -8.77 25.12 6.54
C THR A 453 -8.08 23.89 5.95
N LEU A 454 -8.44 22.69 6.38
CA LEU A 454 -7.98 21.44 5.78
C LEU A 454 -8.42 21.33 4.31
N GLN A 455 -9.64 21.78 3.98
CA GLN A 455 -10.15 21.90 2.62
C GLN A 455 -9.23 22.76 1.73
N ARG A 456 -8.84 23.94 2.22
CA ARG A 456 -7.91 24.82 1.50
C ARG A 456 -6.52 24.20 1.29
N TYR A 457 -6.08 23.30 2.17
CA TYR A 457 -4.81 22.60 2.02
C TYR A 457 -4.86 21.44 1.03
N ILE A 458 -5.96 20.67 1.03
CA ILE A 458 -6.19 19.59 0.08
C ILE A 458 -6.36 20.13 -1.34
N ASP A 459 -7.11 21.23 -1.51
CA ASP A 459 -7.34 21.86 -2.82
C ASP A 459 -6.03 22.47 -3.39
N LYS A 460 -5.14 22.95 -2.53
CA LYS A 460 -3.82 23.49 -2.93
C LYS A 460 -2.82 22.39 -3.28
N ALA A 461 -2.91 21.22 -2.64
CA ALA A 461 -2.09 20.05 -2.94
C ALA A 461 -2.54 19.32 -4.22
N THR A 462 -3.85 19.27 -4.48
CA THR A 462 -4.43 18.64 -5.68
C THR A 462 -4.53 19.58 -6.89
N GLY A 463 -4.58 20.90 -6.68
CA GLY A 463 -4.65 21.90 -7.74
C GLY A 463 -3.44 21.94 -8.69
N ASN A 464 -2.26 21.47 -8.25
CA ASN A 464 -1.08 21.36 -9.10
C ASN A 464 -1.10 20.11 -10.00
N ILE A 465 -1.90 19.10 -9.67
CA ILE A 465 -2.07 17.88 -10.48
C ILE A 465 -3.10 18.13 -11.60
N ALA A 466 -4.13 18.94 -11.34
CA ALA A 466 -5.12 19.36 -12.35
C ALA A 466 -4.58 20.38 -13.37
N LYS A 467 -3.54 21.16 -13.03
CA LYS A 467 -2.85 22.05 -13.99
C LYS A 467 -2.00 21.29 -15.01
N LEU A 468 -1.45 20.13 -14.64
CA LEU A 468 -0.69 19.27 -15.55
C LEU A 468 -1.59 18.59 -16.59
N SER A 469 -2.85 18.26 -16.26
CA SER A 469 -3.82 17.70 -17.21
C SER A 469 -4.45 18.74 -18.16
N ARG A 470 -4.23 20.04 -17.93
CA ARG A 470 -4.71 21.13 -18.79
C ARG A 470 -3.62 21.76 -19.67
N MET A 471 -2.35 21.41 -19.46
CA MET A 471 -1.23 21.82 -20.33
C MET A 471 -0.98 20.86 -21.51
N GLN A 472 -1.83 19.84 -21.70
CA GLN A 472 -1.83 18.94 -22.86
C GLN A 472 -3.06 19.10 -23.76
N LYS A 473 -3.70 20.28 -23.73
CA LYS A 473 -4.65 20.69 -24.78
C LYS A 473 -4.13 21.90 -25.50
#